data_AF-A0A3C1SBH7-F1
#
_entry.id   AF-A0A3C1SBH7-F1
#
_cell.length_a   1.000
_cell.length_b   1.000
_cell.length_c   1.000
_cell.angle_alpha   90.00
_cell.angle_beta   90.00
_cell.angle_gamma   90.00
#
_symmetry.space_group_name_H-M   'P 1'
#
loop_
_entity.id
_entity.type
_entity.pdbx_description
1 polymer ?
#
loop_
_entity_poly.entity_id
_entity_poly.type
_entity_poly.pdbx_seq_one_letter_code
_entity_poly.pdbx_strand_id
1 'polypeptide(L)'
;MRNLWVKLTGLAALFAVLCPQLVMAAGPAAQAVVIVSDTRRLTGIMGWWGSLYNESHLYFTLLTVVLIPVIGVLFGTIADMIMKLIGIDLTSRELAEH
;
A
#
# COMPACT_ATOMS: atom_id res chain seq x y z
N MET A 1 -3.26 24.50 -37.45
CA MET A 1 -2.01 23.70 -37.31
C MET A 1 -1.58 23.51 -35.86
N ARG A 2 -1.46 24.55 -35.02
CA ARG A 2 -1.09 24.45 -33.59
C ARG A 2 -1.88 23.39 -32.78
N ASN A 3 -3.19 23.32 -32.96
CA ASN A 3 -4.04 22.36 -32.23
C ASN A 3 -3.83 20.90 -32.65
N LEU A 4 -3.28 20.65 -33.85
CA LEU A 4 -2.95 19.31 -34.33
C LEU A 4 -1.63 18.83 -33.70
N TRP A 5 -0.64 19.73 -33.63
CA TRP A 5 0.64 19.46 -32.98
C TRP A 5 0.48 19.18 -31.49
N VAL A 6 -0.35 19.95 -30.77
CA VAL A 6 -0.62 19.71 -29.34
C VAL A 6 -1.28 18.34 -29.10
N LYS A 7 -2.19 17.92 -30.00
CA LYS A 7 -2.82 16.59 -29.92
C LYS A 7 -1.81 15.47 -30.18
N LEU A 8 -0.94 15.64 -31.17
CA LEU A 8 0.10 14.66 -31.50
C LEU A 8 1.15 14.54 -30.39
N THR A 9 1.58 15.66 -29.80
CA THR A 9 2.50 15.64 -28.65
C THR A 9 1.84 15.05 -27.41
N GLY A 10 0.55 15.31 -27.19
CA GLY A 10 -0.22 14.71 -26.10
C GLY A 10 -0.39 13.20 -26.27
N LEU A 11 -0.65 12.73 -27.50
CA LEU A 11 -0.75 11.30 -27.80
C LEU A 11 0.61 10.60 -27.64
N ALA A 12 1.70 11.23 -28.09
CA ALA A 12 3.05 10.71 -27.93
C ALA A 12 3.47 10.66 -26.46
N ALA A 13 3.12 11.67 -25.66
CA ALA A 13 3.36 11.67 -24.23
C ALA A 13 2.55 10.57 -23.51
N LEU A 14 1.28 10.39 -23.87
CA LEU A 14 0.45 9.31 -23.34
C LEU A 14 1.02 7.93 -23.70
N PHE A 15 1.47 7.75 -24.94
CA PHE A 15 2.12 6.52 -25.39
C PHE A 15 3.43 6.27 -24.63
N ALA A 16 4.24 7.30 -24.40
CA ALA A 16 5.47 7.20 -23.62
C ALA A 16 5.22 6.85 -22.13
N VAL A 17 4.07 7.22 -21.56
CA VAL A 17 3.69 6.87 -20.19
C VAL A 17 3.11 5.46 -20.10
N LEU A 18 2.36 5.01 -21.11
CA LEU A 18 1.66 3.72 -21.09
C LEU A 18 2.50 2.55 -21.63
N CYS A 19 3.38 2.78 -22.61
CA CYS A 19 4.22 1.75 -23.23
C CYS A 19 5.41 1.20 -22.42
N PRO A 20 5.92 1.83 -21.34
CA PRO A 20 6.97 1.21 -20.53
C PRO A 20 6.56 -0.16 -19.98
N GLN A 21 5.26 -0.38 -19.74
CA GLN A 21 4.73 -1.68 -19.32
C GLN A 21 4.88 -2.77 -20.40
N LEU A 22 4.79 -2.39 -21.68
CA LEU A 22 4.95 -3.32 -22.81
C LEU A 22 6.43 -3.61 -23.09
N VAL A 23 7.32 -2.63 -22.91
CA VAL A 23 8.77 -2.79 -23.09
C VAL A 23 9.40 -3.58 -21.94
N MET A 24 8.92 -3.39 -20.71
CA MET A 24 9.35 -4.18 -19.55
C MET A 24 8.90 -5.64 -19.61
N ALA A 25 7.95 -5.99 -20.49
CA ALA A 25 7.52 -7.36 -20.74
C ALA A 25 8.35 -8.09 -21.83
N ALA A 26 9.25 -7.39 -22.53
CA ALA A 26 10.06 -7.93 -23.63
C ALA A 26 11.47 -8.43 -23.21
N GLY A 27 11.82 -8.33 -21.93
CA GLY A 27 12.99 -9.02 -21.38
C GLY A 27 12.77 -10.55 -21.34
N PRO A 28 13.82 -11.38 -21.23
CA PRO A 28 13.64 -12.81 -21.00
C PRO A 28 12.67 -12.97 -19.84
N ALA A 29 11.57 -13.72 -20.07
CA ALA A 29 10.49 -13.91 -19.10
C ALA A 29 11.13 -14.06 -17.73
N ALA A 30 10.94 -13.05 -16.86
CA ALA A 30 11.61 -13.01 -15.57
C ALA A 30 11.38 -14.39 -14.97
N GLN A 31 12.47 -15.18 -14.88
CA GLN A 31 12.43 -16.58 -14.45
C GLN A 31 11.52 -16.59 -13.26
N ALA A 32 10.36 -17.25 -13.35
CA ALA A 32 9.28 -17.08 -12.39
C ALA A 32 9.88 -17.16 -10.99
N VAL A 33 10.17 -16.00 -10.40
CA VAL A 33 10.84 -15.94 -9.11
C VAL A 33 9.73 -16.43 -8.24
N VAL A 34 9.82 -17.69 -7.82
CA VAL A 34 8.83 -18.27 -6.94
C VAL A 34 9.09 -17.53 -5.62
N ILE A 35 8.34 -16.44 -5.42
CA ILE A 35 8.41 -15.66 -4.20
C ILE A 35 7.71 -16.51 -3.15
N VAL A 36 8.49 -17.35 -2.49
CA VAL A 36 8.05 -18.20 -1.39
C VAL A 36 8.67 -17.64 -0.13
N SER A 37 7.86 -17.44 0.90
CA SER A 37 8.37 -17.12 2.23
C SER A 37 9.04 -18.37 2.82
N ASP A 38 10.27 -18.22 3.32
CA ASP A 38 10.94 -19.31 4.02
C ASP A 38 10.32 -19.49 5.42
N THR A 39 9.43 -20.46 5.55
CA THR A 39 8.70 -20.77 6.80
C THR A 39 9.42 -21.79 7.68
N ARG A 40 10.60 -22.30 7.28
CA ARG A 40 11.24 -23.46 7.94
C ARG A 40 11.67 -23.21 9.38
N ARG A 41 11.91 -21.95 9.76
CA ARG A 41 12.31 -21.55 11.12
C ARG A 41 11.29 -20.64 11.80
N LEU A 42 10.15 -20.40 11.15
CA LEU A 42 9.11 -19.52 11.66
C LEU A 42 8.08 -20.36 12.44
N THR A 43 7.81 -19.95 13.68
CA THR A 43 6.79 -20.59 14.53
C THR A 43 5.75 -19.57 14.99
N GLY A 44 4.60 -20.08 15.46
CA GLY A 44 3.50 -19.24 15.92
C GLY A 44 2.90 -18.37 14.81
N ILE A 45 2.59 -17.11 15.15
CA ILE A 45 1.91 -16.17 14.25
C ILE A 45 2.76 -15.88 13.00
N MET A 46 4.08 -15.77 13.14
CA MET A 46 4.98 -15.52 12.00
C MET A 46 5.01 -16.70 11.02
N GLY A 47 4.98 -17.93 11.55
CA GLY A 47 4.90 -19.14 10.74
C GLY A 47 3.55 -19.24 10.02
N TRP A 48 2.45 -18.98 10.72
CA TRP A 48 1.11 -18.93 10.13
C TRP A 48 1.01 -17.88 9.03
N TRP A 49 1.52 -16.67 9.26
CA TRP A 49 1.50 -15.57 8.30
C TRP A 49 2.30 -15.90 7.03
N GLY A 50 3.49 -16.49 7.17
CA GLY A 50 4.29 -16.94 6.03
C GLY A 50 3.64 -18.11 5.28
N SER A 51 3.06 -19.07 5.99
CA SER A 51 2.32 -20.17 5.35
C SER A 51 1.11 -19.66 4.57
N LEU A 52 0.39 -18.67 5.10
CA LEU A 52 -0.75 -18.04 4.44
C LEU A 52 -0.35 -17.32 3.14
N TYR A 53 0.82 -16.65 3.14
CA TYR A 53 1.41 -16.08 1.93
C TYR A 53 1.73 -17.14 0.87
N ASN A 54 2.31 -18.27 1.30
CA ASN A 54 2.69 -19.36 0.41
C ASN A 54 1.50 -20.12 -0.17
N GLU A 55 0.41 -20.28 0.59
CA GLU A 55 -0.80 -20.96 0.13
C GLU A 55 -1.64 -20.11 -0.82
N SER A 56 -1.86 -18.83 -0.50
CA SER A 56 -2.68 -17.94 -1.33
C SER A 56 -2.30 -16.47 -1.15
N HIS A 57 -1.63 -15.93 -2.17
CA HIS A 57 -1.31 -14.51 -2.26
C HIS A 57 -2.56 -13.62 -2.25
N LEU A 58 -3.66 -14.06 -2.86
CA LEU A 58 -4.92 -13.30 -2.86
C LEU A 58 -5.51 -13.18 -1.46
N TYR A 59 -5.54 -14.28 -0.71
CA TYR A 59 -6.05 -14.27 0.66
C TYR A 59 -5.15 -13.43 1.58
N PHE A 60 -3.83 -13.53 1.40
CA PHE A 60 -2.86 -12.67 2.07
C PHE A 60 -3.11 -11.19 1.79
N THR A 61 -3.31 -10.80 0.53
CA THR A 61 -3.57 -9.40 0.15
C THR A 61 -4.88 -8.89 0.75
N LEU A 62 -5.96 -9.66 0.68
CA LEU A 62 -7.25 -9.25 1.26
C LEU A 62 -7.14 -9.07 2.78
N LEU A 63 -6.49 -10.02 3.45
CA LEU A 63 -6.28 -9.95 4.89
C LEU A 63 -5.45 -8.73 5.28
N THR A 64 -4.36 -8.45 4.58
CA THR A 64 -3.48 -7.29 4.87
C THR A 64 -4.13 -5.96 4.58
N VAL A 65 -4.88 -5.83 3.48
CA VAL A 65 -5.61 -4.61 3.12
C VAL A 65 -6.64 -4.23 4.18
N VAL A 66 -7.27 -5.20 4.84
CA VAL A 66 -8.20 -4.95 5.94
C VAL A 66 -7.46 -4.71 7.26
N LEU A 67 -6.42 -5.49 7.54
CA LEU A 67 -5.74 -5.48 8.83
C LEU A 67 -4.96 -4.17 9.08
N ILE A 68 -4.31 -3.61 8.06
CA ILE A 68 -3.55 -2.35 8.18
C ILE A 68 -4.43 -1.17 8.66
N PRO A 69 -5.55 -0.82 7.99
CA PRO A 69 -6.39 0.29 8.44
C PRO A 69 -7.05 0.01 9.79
N VAL A 70 -7.42 -1.25 10.09
CA VAL A 70 -7.99 -1.61 11.40
C VAL A 70 -7.00 -1.34 12.52
N ILE A 71 -5.74 -1.77 12.37
CA ILE A 71 -4.68 -1.49 13.36
C ILE A 71 -4.38 0.00 13.43
N GLY A 72 -4.37 0.71 12.30
CA GLY A 72 -4.19 2.15 12.25
C GLY A 72 -5.24 2.91 13.04
N VAL A 73 -6.52 2.56 12.86
CA VAL A 73 -7.63 3.14 13.64
C VAL A 73 -7.51 2.78 15.12
N LEU A 74 -7.18 1.52 15.45
CA LEU A 74 -6.99 1.08 16.83
C LEU A 74 -5.87 1.85 17.54
N PHE A 75 -4.73 2.05 16.89
CA PHE A 75 -3.65 2.85 17.48
C PHE A 75 -4.00 4.33 17.54
N GLY A 76 -4.73 4.85 16.54
CA GLY A 76 -5.23 6.23 16.57
C GLY A 76 -6.17 6.47 17.77
N THR A 77 -7.10 5.56 18.03
CA THR A 77 -8.04 5.69 19.16
C THR A 77 -7.34 5.51 20.51
N ILE A 78 -6.38 4.60 20.62
CA ILE A 78 -5.55 4.45 21.83
C ILE A 78 -4.73 5.71 22.07
N ALA A 79 -4.11 6.28 21.03
CA ALA A 79 -3.36 7.52 21.14
C ALA A 79 -4.25 8.68 21.59
N ASP A 80 -5.47 8.81 21.04
CA ASP A 80 -6.46 9.79 21.46
C ASP A 80 -6.83 9.65 22.95
N MET A 81 -7.02 8.41 23.41
CA MET A 81 -7.26 8.12 24.82
C MET A 81 -6.07 8.52 25.71
N ILE A 82 -4.83 8.23 25.29
CA ILE A 82 -3.63 8.60 26.02
C ILE A 82 -3.47 10.13 26.08
N MET A 83 -3.74 10.85 24.99
CA MET A 83 -3.68 12.32 24.97
C MET A 83 -4.67 12.96 25.94
N LYS A 84 -5.89 12.40 26.02
CA LYS A 84 -6.90 12.79 27.03
C LYS A 84 -6.43 12.52 28.46
N LEU A 85 -5.78 11.38 28.71
CA LEU A 85 -5.25 11.03 30.03
C LEU A 85 -4.12 11.96 30.49
N ILE A 86 -3.28 12.44 29.57
CA ILE A 86 -2.15 13.34 29.87
C ILE A 86 -2.60 14.81 29.99
N GLY A 87 -3.85 15.12 29.63
CA GLY A 87 -4.38 16.48 29.69
C GLY A 87 -3.99 17.37 28.51
N ILE A 88 -3.41 16.78 27.45
CA ILE A 88 -3.25 17.44 26.14
C ILE A 88 -4.55 17.17 25.37
N ASP A 89 -5.67 17.64 25.92
CA ASP A 89 -6.95 17.54 25.25
C ASP A 89 -7.15 18.81 24.41
N LEU A 90 -6.96 18.68 23.09
CA LEU A 90 -7.20 19.77 22.13
C LEU A 90 -8.69 19.89 21.76
N THR A 91 -9.56 19.02 22.29
CA THR A 91 -11.02 19.04 22.03
C THR A 91 -11.69 20.29 22.60
N SER A 92 -11.11 20.88 23.64
CA SER A 92 -11.65 22.06 24.33
C SER A 92 -10.72 23.28 24.26
N ARG A 93 -9.90 23.44 23.22
CA ARG A 93 -9.45 24.80 22.89
C ARG A 93 -10.72 25.53 22.45
N GLU A 94 -11.20 26.43 23.31
CA GLU A 94 -11.94 27.58 22.82
C GLU A 94 -11.21 28.06 21.57
N LEU A 95 -12.00 28.35 20.53
CA LEU A 95 -11.60 29.14 19.38
C LEU A 95 -11.12 30.51 19.88
N ALA A 96 -9.96 30.54 20.54
CA ALA A 96 -9.23 31.72 20.96
C ALA A 96 -8.44 32.29 19.76
N GLU A 97 -9.09 32.28 18.61
CA GLU A 97 -8.83 33.07 17.41
C GLU A 97 -10.14 33.89 17.26
N HIS A 98 -10.23 35.06 17.88
CA HIS A 98 -10.20 36.36 17.18
C HIS A 98 -11.03 36.38 15.90
#